data_AF-A0A928S9I0-F1
#
_entry.id   AF-A0A928S9I0-F1
#
_cell.length_a   1.000
_cell.length_b   1.000
_cell.length_c   1.000
_cell.angle_alpha   90.00
_cell.angle_beta   90.00
_cell.angle_gamma   90.00
#
_symmetry.space_group_name_H-M   'P 1'
#
loop_
_entity.id
_entity.type
_entity.pdbx_description
1 polymer ?
#
loop_
_entity_poly.entity_id
_entity_poly.type
_entity_poly.pdbx_seq_one_letter_code
_entity_poly.pdbx_strand_id
1 'polypeptide(L)' 'MRKEYDFSKGVRGKFYRPDVELNLPIYLEPDVAKFVRELARAKNTAIETIVNSWLRQDIALIEERTTTPSPPNSK' A
#
# COMPACT_ATOMS: atom_id res chain seq x y z
N MET A 1 6.98 -31.25 3.77
CA MET A 1 5.64 -31.60 3.25
C MET A 1 5.18 -32.90 3.92
N ARG A 2 3.92 -33.02 4.34
CA ARG A 2 3.42 -34.26 4.99
C ARG A 2 3.21 -35.35 3.95
N LYS A 3 3.33 -36.61 4.36
CA LYS A 3 3.24 -37.78 3.47
C LYS A 3 1.85 -37.97 2.85
N GLU A 4 0.78 -37.53 3.52
CA GLU A 4 -0.60 -37.75 3.04
C GLU A 4 -1.28 -36.43 2.64
N TYR A 5 -0.87 -35.85 1.52
CA TYR A 5 -1.72 -34.87 0.83
C TYR A 5 -2.34 -35.53 -0.40
N ASP A 6 -3.67 -35.58 -0.44
CA ASP A 6 -4.43 -36.01 -1.61
C ASP A 6 -4.63 -34.82 -2.56
N PHE A 7 -3.90 -34.82 -3.67
CA PHE A 7 -4.01 -33.82 -4.73
C PHE A 7 -4.88 -34.29 -5.91
N SER A 8 -5.61 -35.40 -5.80
CA SER A 8 -6.41 -36.00 -6.89
C SER A 8 -7.46 -35.04 -7.49
N LYS A 9 -7.92 -34.06 -6.72
CA LYS A 9 -8.89 -33.02 -7.15
C LYS A 9 -8.24 -31.65 -7.41
N GLY A 10 -6.91 -31.59 -7.38
CA GLY A 10 -6.15 -30.35 -7.57
C GLY A 10 -6.24 -29.86 -9.02
N VAL A 11 -6.69 -28.62 -9.22
CA VAL A 11 -6.68 -27.97 -10.53
C VAL A 11 -5.54 -26.95 -10.57
N ARG A 12 -4.58 -27.15 -11.49
CA ARG A 12 -3.46 -26.22 -11.70
C ARG A 12 -4.01 -24.86 -12.10
N GLY A 13 -3.58 -23.79 -11.41
CA GLY A 13 -3.98 -22.42 -11.74
C GLY A 13 -5.40 -22.03 -11.33
N LYS A 14 -6.10 -22.81 -10.48
CA LYS A 14 -7.46 -22.48 -10.02
C LYS A 14 -7.62 -21.06 -9.45
N PHE A 15 -6.58 -20.53 -8.82
CA PHE A 15 -6.55 -19.18 -8.24
C PHE A 15 -5.65 -18.21 -9.01
N TYR A 16 -4.99 -18.68 -10.07
CA TYR A 16 -4.15 -17.81 -10.90
C TYR A 16 -5.05 -16.96 -11.79
N ARG A 17 -4.84 -15.66 -11.72
CA ARG A 17 -5.52 -14.66 -12.53
C ARG A 17 -4.43 -13.77 -13.11
N PRO A 18 -4.23 -13.75 -14.45
CA PRO A 18 -3.14 -13.01 -15.07
C PRO A 18 -3.23 -11.49 -14.81
N ASP A 19 -4.44 -10.96 -14.71
CA ASP A 19 -4.69 -9.52 -14.54
C ASP A 19 -5.17 -9.17 -13.12
N VAL A 20 -4.72 -9.90 -12.10
CA VAL A 20 -5.13 -9.61 -10.72
C VAL A 20 -4.36 -8.42 -10.17
N GLU A 21 -5.08 -7.39 -9.75
CA GLU A 21 -4.54 -6.34 -8.90
C GLU A 21 -4.54 -6.83 -7.44
N LEU A 22 -3.34 -6.99 -6.88
CA LEU A 22 -3.17 -7.38 -5.49
C LEU A 22 -3.07 -6.11 -4.62
N ASN A 23 -4.14 -5.83 -3.88
CA ASN A 23 -4.12 -4.82 -2.83
C ASN A 23 -3.46 -5.40 -1.58
N LEU A 24 -2.13 -5.26 -1.50
CA LEU A 24 -1.36 -5.76 -0.36
C LEU A 24 -1.58 -4.86 0.87
N PRO A 25 -1.87 -5.43 2.05
CA PRO A 25 -2.00 -4.64 3.26
C PRO A 25 -0.63 -4.07 3.66
N ILE A 26 -0.61 -2.80 4.04
CA ILE A 26 0.56 -2.15 4.65
C ILE A 26 0.38 -2.20 6.16
N TYR A 27 1.36 -2.79 6.85
CA TYR A 27 1.39 -2.79 8.30
C TYR A 27 2.03 -1.50 8.80
N LEU A 28 1.34 -0.85 9.75
CA LEU A 28 1.89 0.28 10.49
C LEU A 28 2.57 -0.23 11.76
N GLU A 29 3.65 0.44 12.15
CA GLU A 29 4.26 0.22 13.45
C GLU A 29 3.24 0.48 14.59
N PRO A 30 3.34 -0.24 15.73
CA PRO A 30 2.30 -0.22 16.75
C PRO A 30 1.96 1.17 17.32
N ASP A 31 2.96 2.02 17.46
CA ASP A 31 2.85 3.39 17.94
C ASP A 31 2.11 4.28 16.93
N VAL A 32 2.49 4.21 15.65
CA VAL A 32 1.82 4.92 14.54
C VAL A 32 0.37 4.47 14.44
N ALA A 33 0.14 3.15 14.47
CA ALA A 33 -1.21 2.59 14.38
C ALA A 33 -2.10 3.04 15.56
N LYS A 34 -1.53 3.13 16.78
CA LYS A 34 -2.26 3.63 17.95
C LYS A 34 -2.66 5.10 17.76
N PHE A 35 -1.70 5.95 17.38
CA PHE A 35 -1.95 7.36 17.17
C PHE A 35 -3.04 7.62 16.12
N VAL A 36 -2.95 6.97 14.96
CA VAL A 36 -3.94 7.17 13.89
C VAL A 36 -5.33 6.69 14.31
N ARG A 37 -5.42 5.58 15.05
CA ARG A 37 -6.71 5.09 15.58
C ARG A 37 -7.36 6.09 16.53
N GLU A 38 -6.59 6.67 17.44
CA GLU A 38 -7.08 7.68 18.39
C GLU A 38 -7.55 8.93 17.64
N LEU A 39 -6.79 9.38 16.65
CA LEU A 39 -7.13 10.52 15.81
C LEU A 39 -8.39 10.28 14.96
N ALA A 40 -8.51 9.09 14.36
CA ALA A 40 -9.66 8.67 13.57
C ALA A 40 -10.95 8.70 14.41
N ARG A 41 -10.88 8.18 15.64
CA ARG A 41 -12.00 8.23 16.60
C ARG A 41 -12.38 9.67 16.95
N ALA A 42 -11.39 10.50 17.28
CA ALA A 42 -11.64 11.90 17.65
C ALA A 42 -12.27 12.71 16.49
N LYS A 43 -11.91 12.40 15.24
CA LYS A 43 -12.42 13.06 14.04
C LYS A 43 -13.67 12.40 13.43
N ASN A 44 -14.14 11.29 14.02
CA ASN A 44 -15.21 10.46 13.47
C ASN A 44 -15.00 10.14 11.97
N THR A 45 -13.79 9.75 11.61
CA THR A 45 -13.40 9.41 10.24
C THR A 45 -12.66 8.08 10.19
N ALA A 46 -12.50 7.54 8.99
CA ALA A 46 -11.83 6.27 8.78
C ALA A 46 -10.29 6.42 8.81
N ILE A 47 -9.60 5.38 9.26
CA ILE A 47 -8.12 5.36 9.40
C ILE A 47 -7.47 5.55 8.03
N GLU A 48 -7.98 4.85 7.02
CA GLU A 48 -7.51 4.91 5.65
C GLU A 48 -7.61 6.32 5.05
N THR A 49 -8.62 7.10 5.44
CA THR A 49 -8.77 8.49 4.97
C THR A 49 -7.65 9.36 5.49
N ILE A 50 -7.31 9.23 6.77
CA ILE A 50 -6.23 9.99 7.41
C ILE A 50 -4.88 9.60 6.80
N VAL A 51 -4.57 8.30 6.77
CA VAL A 51 -3.26 7.81 6.29
C VAL A 51 -3.05 8.18 4.82
N ASN A 52 -4.05 7.98 3.96
CA ASN A 52 -3.92 8.36 2.55
C ASN A 52 -3.78 9.87 2.37
N SER A 53 -4.45 10.68 3.20
CA SER A 53 -4.30 12.14 3.12
C SER A 53 -2.87 12.57 3.42
N TRP A 54 -2.24 12.02 4.46
CA TRP A 54 -0.86 12.34 4.82
C TRP A 54 0.12 11.86 3.76
N LEU A 55 -0.01 10.61 3.31
CA LEU A 55 0.86 10.06 2.27
C LEU A 55 0.80 10.86 0.98
N ARG A 56 -0.38 11.33 0.56
CA ARG A 56 -0.51 12.20 -0.63
C ARG A 56 0.18 13.55 -0.47
N GLN A 57 0.10 14.15 0.72
CA GLN A 57 0.80 15.40 1.02
C GLN A 57 2.33 15.20 0.95
N ASP A 58 2.83 14.12 1.55
CA ASP A 58 4.27 13.80 1.51
C ASP A 58 4.75 13.50 0.09
N ILE A 59 3.97 12.76 -0.71
CA ILE A 59 4.28 12.50 -2.13
C ILE A 59 4.39 13.82 -2.91
N ALA A 60 3.42 14.73 -2.75
CA ALA A 60 3.45 16.02 -3.46
C ALA A 60 4.70 16.84 -3.11
N LEU A 61 5.09 16.88 -1.82
CA LEU A 61 6.31 17.57 -1.38
C LEU A 61 7.58 16.95 -1.95
N ILE A 62 7.61 15.61 -2.11
CA ILE A 62 8.74 14.92 -2.73
C ILE A 62 8.79 15.23 -4.22
N GLU A 63 7.66 15.16 -4.92
CA GLU A 63 7.57 15.44 -6.35
C GLU A 63 8.04 16.87 -6.67
N GLU A 64 7.58 17.88 -5.93
CA GLU A 64 8.01 19.28 -6.07
C GLU A 64 9.54 19.45 -5.95
N ARG A 65 10.18 18.71 -5.02
CA ARG A 65 11.64 18.74 -4.82
C ARG A 65 12.39 18.02 -5.94
N THR A 66 11.80 16.98 -6.51
CA THR A 66 12.40 16.25 -7.64
C THR A 66 12.23 16.97 -8.98
N THR A 67 11.24 17.86 -9.11
CA THR A 67 11.11 18.79 -10.25
C THR A 67 12.03 20.01 -10.10
N THR A 68 13.33 19.78 -9.84
CA THR A 68 14.33 20.79 -10.19
C THR A 68 14.52 20.72 -11.71
N PRO A 69 14.42 21.83 -12.47
CA PRO A 69 14.43 21.78 -13.92
C PRO A 69 15.76 21.23 -14.40
N SER A 70 15.73 20.15 -15.18
CA SER A 70 16.88 19.79 -16.01
C SER A 70 17.31 21.03 -16.78
N PRO A 71 18.60 21.40 -16.79
CA PRO A 71 19.06 22.57 -17.51
C PRO A 71 18.69 22.42 -19.00
N PRO A 72 18.19 23.48 -19.65
CA PRO A 72 17.88 23.42 -21.06
C PRO A 72 19.20 23.29 -21.84
N ASN A 73 19.37 22.13 -22.46
CA ASN A 73 20.32 21.78 -23.53
C ASN A 73 21.83 21.98 -23.29
N SER A 74 22.60 20.95 -23.68
CA SER A 74 23.87 21.18 -24.36
C SER A 74 24.17 20.06 -25.37
N LYS A 75 24.07 20.47 -26.64
CA LYS A 75 24.53 19.87 -27.90
C LYS A 75 23.72 18.75 -28.56
#